data_AF-A0A661F8H4-F1
#
_entry.id   AF-A0A661F8H4-F1
#
_cell.length_a   1.000
_cell.length_b   1.000
_cell.length_c   1.000
_cell.angle_alpha   90.00
_cell.angle_beta   90.00
_cell.angle_gamma   90.00
#
_symmetry.space_group_name_H-M   'P 1'
#
loop_
_entity.id
_entity.type
_entity.pdbx_description
1 polymer ?
#
loop_
_entity_poly.entity_id
_entity_poly.type
_entity_poly.pdbx_seq_one_letter_code
_entity_poly.pdbx_strand_id
1 'polypeptide(L)'
;MKILVVGAGFSGSVFARELARSGRCRVTIIDRREHIAGNAYDPIHWATGARYHKYGPHIFHTSSSDIVDYLSKFTDWVPYRHKVRAILPSGLAAPMPINRTTLNSHFGIKLVDEEQMRAFLKTVREPIESPANAQEHLYSIYGRDLTGLFFGRYTKKMWNLELPDMPISVVARLPVRYSDDPHYFNDKYQMMPANGYLALFEKMLDHENIEVQLNTPFDKGMEADYSHVFNSMPIDEYFDNEFGPLPYRSIKFEHRFDEPFDYDVPTVNFTDTGKYTRKTTWALYPGCGGEVGKHVTYEEPCSYEDNNFERYYPIKTIDGWPQRRYKQYEALAKKKENMTFIGRCGQYVYYDMHQVVASSLTIAKRFIESST
;
A
#
# COMPACT_ATOMS: atom_id res chain seq x y z
N MET A 1 29.48 -6.20 13.60
CA MET A 1 28.36 -7.16 13.79
C MET A 1 27.89 -7.65 12.42
N LYS A 2 27.60 -8.96 12.25
CA LYS A 2 26.98 -9.47 11.03
C LYS A 2 25.47 -9.44 11.20
N ILE A 3 24.75 -8.81 10.27
CA ILE A 3 23.29 -8.68 10.31
C ILE A 3 22.68 -9.32 9.07
N LEU A 4 21.61 -10.09 9.27
CA LEU A 4 20.76 -10.55 8.18
C LEU A 4 19.51 -9.68 8.10
N VAL A 5 19.16 -9.24 6.90
CA VAL A 5 17.89 -8.59 6.60
C VAL A 5 17.12 -9.44 5.61
N VAL A 6 15.93 -9.90 5.99
CA VAL A 6 15.08 -10.72 5.12
C VAL A 6 14.04 -9.85 4.45
N GLY A 7 14.10 -9.77 3.12
CA GLY A 7 13.22 -9.01 2.22
C GLY A 7 13.80 -7.65 1.82
N ALA A 8 13.92 -7.42 0.51
CA ALA A 8 14.49 -6.22 -0.11
C ALA A 8 13.45 -5.16 -0.48
N GLY A 9 12.32 -5.11 0.24
CA GLY A 9 11.36 -4.01 0.17
C GLY A 9 11.81 -2.77 0.94
N PHE A 10 10.92 -1.77 1.09
CA PHE A 10 11.22 -0.53 1.83
C PHE A 10 11.77 -0.78 3.23
N SER A 11 11.16 -1.71 3.98
CA SER A 11 11.59 -1.95 5.36
C SER A 11 13.03 -2.47 5.39
N GLY A 12 13.30 -3.59 4.72
CA GLY A 12 14.64 -4.18 4.72
C GLY A 12 15.70 -3.25 4.12
N SER A 13 15.39 -2.52 3.06
CA SER A 13 16.37 -1.61 2.44
C SER A 13 16.72 -0.42 3.33
N VAL A 14 15.74 0.12 4.06
CA VAL A 14 16.00 1.17 5.07
C VAL A 14 16.86 0.62 6.21
N PHE A 15 16.53 -0.58 6.75
CA PHE A 15 17.36 -1.21 7.78
C PHE A 15 18.79 -1.45 7.27
N ALA A 16 18.96 -2.03 6.10
CA ALA A 16 20.26 -2.31 5.52
C ALA A 16 21.09 -1.04 5.38
N ARG A 17 20.49 0.03 4.82
CA ARG A 17 21.15 1.33 4.68
C ARG A 17 21.55 1.94 6.02
N GLU A 18 20.64 1.99 6.99
CA GLU A 18 20.91 2.62 8.28
C GLU A 18 21.97 1.87 9.09
N LEU A 19 21.87 0.54 9.12
CA LEU A 19 22.81 -0.30 9.85
C LEU A 19 24.19 -0.26 9.21
N ALA A 20 24.29 -0.32 7.88
CA ALA A 20 25.57 -0.24 7.17
C ALA A 20 26.23 1.14 7.35
N ARG A 21 25.44 2.22 7.30
CA ARG A 21 25.90 3.61 7.51
C ARG A 21 26.45 3.84 8.92
N SER A 22 26.03 3.06 9.92
CA SER A 22 26.58 3.16 11.28
C SER A 22 28.08 2.82 11.35
N GLY A 23 28.63 2.14 10.33
CA GLY A 23 30.01 1.64 10.30
C GLY A 23 30.25 0.42 11.21
N ARG A 24 29.23 -0.05 11.93
CA ARG A 24 29.35 -1.13 12.92
C ARG A 24 28.80 -2.47 12.42
N CYS A 25 27.99 -2.44 11.36
CA CYS A 25 27.30 -3.61 10.82
C CYS A 25 27.77 -3.92 9.40
N ARG A 26 28.00 -5.20 9.13
CA ARG A 26 28.01 -5.76 7.78
C ARG A 26 26.66 -6.43 7.56
N VAL A 27 25.94 -6.03 6.54
CA VAL A 27 24.56 -6.45 6.31
C VAL A 27 24.50 -7.33 5.07
N THR A 28 23.96 -8.53 5.21
CA THR A 28 23.46 -9.31 4.08
C THR A 28 21.96 -9.09 4.00
N ILE A 29 21.46 -8.61 2.86
CA ILE A 29 20.04 -8.52 2.57
C ILE A 29 19.67 -9.61 1.55
N ILE A 30 18.70 -10.45 1.92
CA ILE A 30 18.20 -11.52 1.06
C ILE A 30 16.79 -11.21 0.57
N ASP A 31 16.44 -11.61 -0.64
CA ASP A 31 15.05 -11.66 -1.10
C ASP A 31 14.80 -12.95 -1.87
N ARG A 32 13.62 -13.55 -1.65
CA ARG A 32 13.19 -14.73 -2.40
C ARG A 32 12.90 -14.40 -3.87
N ARG A 33 12.58 -13.14 -4.16
CA ARG A 33 12.33 -12.65 -5.52
C ARG A 33 13.66 -12.42 -6.25
N GLU A 34 13.57 -12.41 -7.57
CA GLU A 34 14.69 -12.12 -8.48
C GLU A 34 15.07 -10.62 -8.54
N HIS A 35 14.44 -9.77 -7.73
CA HIS A 35 14.61 -8.32 -7.78
C HIS A 35 14.46 -7.70 -6.38
N ILE A 36 15.02 -6.51 -6.22
CA ILE A 36 14.86 -5.65 -5.04
C ILE A 36 13.55 -4.83 -5.13
N ALA A 37 13.33 -3.91 -4.19
CA ALA A 37 12.17 -3.00 -4.10
C ALA A 37 10.85 -3.66 -3.65
N GLY A 38 10.80 -4.98 -3.46
CA GLY A 38 9.59 -5.68 -3.01
C GLY A 38 8.40 -5.37 -3.92
N ASN A 39 7.28 -4.93 -3.34
CA ASN A 39 6.09 -4.58 -4.13
C ASN A 39 6.24 -3.26 -4.91
N ALA A 40 7.19 -2.39 -4.56
CA ALA A 40 7.44 -1.15 -5.30
C ALA A 40 8.26 -1.36 -6.59
N TYR A 41 8.60 -2.60 -6.93
CA TYR A 41 9.37 -2.92 -8.14
C TYR A 41 8.65 -2.46 -9.41
N ASP A 42 9.36 -1.62 -10.18
CA ASP A 42 8.86 -0.96 -11.38
C ASP A 42 9.78 -1.19 -12.61
N PRO A 43 9.79 -2.41 -13.18
CA PRO A 43 10.64 -2.72 -14.31
C PRO A 43 10.27 -1.92 -15.57
N ILE A 44 11.23 -1.81 -16.48
CA ILE A 44 10.99 -1.37 -17.86
C ILE A 44 10.60 -2.59 -18.67
N HIS A 45 9.43 -2.54 -19.32
CA HIS A 45 8.98 -3.61 -20.19
C HIS A 45 9.79 -3.64 -21.49
N TRP A 46 10.37 -4.79 -21.83
CA TRP A 46 11.32 -4.94 -22.93
C TRP A 46 10.74 -4.56 -24.30
N ALA A 47 9.45 -4.85 -24.55
CA ALA A 47 8.84 -4.61 -25.87
C ALA A 47 8.33 -3.18 -26.04
N THR A 48 7.85 -2.55 -24.96
CA THR A 48 7.22 -1.22 -25.01
C THR A 48 8.18 -0.11 -24.59
N GLY A 49 9.31 -0.44 -23.97
CA GLY A 49 10.21 0.52 -23.34
C GLY A 49 9.60 1.26 -22.16
N ALA A 50 8.37 0.89 -21.76
CA ALA A 50 7.62 1.59 -20.73
C ALA A 50 7.87 1.01 -19.35
N ARG A 51 8.10 1.90 -18.39
CA ARG A 51 8.16 1.54 -16.98
C ARG A 51 6.74 1.35 -16.46
N TYR A 52 6.56 0.33 -15.64
CA TYR A 52 5.30 0.02 -14.99
C TYR A 52 5.57 -0.66 -13.67
N HIS A 53 4.60 -0.64 -12.76
CA HIS A 53 4.80 -1.30 -11.48
C HIS A 53 4.24 -2.72 -11.56
N LYS A 54 5.11 -3.72 -11.38
CA LYS A 54 4.77 -5.15 -11.50
C LYS A 54 3.68 -5.56 -10.50
N TYR A 55 3.58 -4.86 -9.37
CA TYR A 55 2.67 -5.20 -8.28
C TYR A 55 1.66 -4.08 -7.97
N GLY A 56 1.17 -3.42 -9.01
CA GLY A 56 0.16 -2.36 -8.91
C GLY A 56 0.74 -0.97 -8.64
N PRO A 57 -0.09 0.08 -8.76
CA PRO A 57 0.35 1.45 -8.68
C PRO A 57 0.84 1.80 -7.26
N HIS A 58 2.06 2.34 -7.19
CA HIS A 58 2.67 2.84 -5.96
C HIS A 58 2.88 4.34 -6.11
N ILE A 59 2.13 5.15 -5.36
CA ILE A 59 2.23 6.60 -5.39
C ILE A 59 2.86 7.06 -4.09
N PHE A 60 3.99 7.77 -4.15
CA PHE A 60 4.58 8.30 -2.93
C PHE A 60 3.88 9.59 -2.50
N HIS A 61 3.43 9.58 -1.24
CA HIS A 61 2.81 10.72 -0.57
C HIS A 61 3.21 10.70 0.91
N THR A 62 3.40 11.88 1.49
CA THR A 62 3.70 12.06 2.92
C THR A 62 3.50 13.51 3.34
N SER A 63 3.19 13.74 4.61
CA SER A 63 3.22 15.09 5.19
C SER A 63 4.50 15.36 6.00
N SER A 64 5.38 14.37 6.16
CA SER A 64 6.65 14.50 6.88
C SER A 64 7.78 14.92 5.93
N SER A 65 8.41 16.06 6.21
CA SER A 65 9.64 16.50 5.53
C SER A 65 10.79 15.54 5.78
N ASP A 66 10.95 15.02 7.00
CA ASP A 66 12.07 14.14 7.36
C ASP A 66 12.13 12.89 6.47
N ILE A 67 10.97 12.34 6.09
CA ILE A 67 10.88 11.19 5.18
C ILE A 67 11.24 11.59 3.74
N VAL A 68 10.83 12.79 3.31
CA VAL A 68 11.23 13.34 2.00
C VAL A 68 12.73 13.57 1.97
N ASP A 69 13.30 14.23 2.97
CA ASP A 69 14.74 14.52 3.07
C ASP A 69 15.57 13.24 3.14
N TYR A 70 15.06 12.21 3.82
CA TYR A 70 15.71 10.90 3.85
C TYR A 70 15.77 10.26 2.46
N LEU A 71 14.63 10.13 1.78
CA LEU A 71 14.54 9.45 0.49
C LEU A 71 15.17 10.26 -0.65
N SER A 72 15.21 11.59 -0.55
CA SER A 72 15.87 12.48 -1.51
C SER A 72 17.38 12.23 -1.63
N LYS A 73 18.00 11.54 -0.67
CA LYS A 73 19.40 11.11 -0.76
C LYS A 73 19.61 10.04 -1.84
N PHE A 74 18.54 9.36 -2.23
CA PHE A 74 18.58 8.20 -3.14
C PHE A 74 17.77 8.44 -4.41
N THR A 75 17.07 9.56 -4.55
CA THR A 75 16.32 9.87 -5.77
C THR A 75 16.05 11.36 -5.91
N ASP A 76 15.87 11.80 -7.15
CA ASP A 76 15.24 13.08 -7.46
C ASP A 76 13.72 12.88 -7.57
N TRP A 77 12.95 13.96 -7.43
CA TRP A 77 11.49 13.88 -7.37
C TRP A 77 10.83 14.58 -8.55
N VAL A 78 9.78 13.95 -9.06
CA VAL A 78 8.84 14.55 -10.02
C VAL A 78 7.54 14.86 -9.29
N PRO A 79 7.13 16.13 -9.16
CA PRO A 79 5.87 16.50 -8.54
C PRO A 79 4.68 15.81 -9.23
N TYR A 80 3.81 15.18 -8.45
CA TYR A 80 2.68 14.45 -8.98
C TYR A 80 1.57 14.31 -7.95
N ARG A 81 0.37 14.76 -8.30
CA ARG A 81 -0.81 14.63 -7.45
C ARG A 81 -1.78 13.65 -8.11
N HIS A 82 -1.98 12.51 -7.46
CA HIS A 82 -2.76 11.42 -8.02
C HIS A 82 -4.25 11.77 -8.10
N LYS A 83 -4.92 11.33 -9.16
CA LYS A 83 -6.38 11.46 -9.36
C LYS A 83 -6.96 10.10 -9.71
N VAL A 84 -8.15 9.84 -9.19
CA VAL A 84 -8.89 8.59 -9.41
C VAL A 84 -10.32 8.92 -9.82
N ARG A 85 -10.87 8.13 -10.73
CA ARG A 85 -12.32 8.10 -10.99
C ARG A 85 -12.91 6.76 -10.62
N ALA A 86 -14.15 6.76 -10.14
CA ALA A 86 -14.97 5.57 -9.96
C ALA A 86 -16.00 5.49 -11.10
N ILE A 87 -16.04 4.35 -11.80
CA ILE A 87 -17.09 4.08 -12.78
C ILE A 87 -18.27 3.49 -12.04
N LEU A 88 -19.35 4.27 -12.00
CA LEU A 88 -20.59 3.90 -11.35
C LEU A 88 -21.39 2.92 -12.23
N PRO A 89 -22.35 2.16 -11.66
CA PRO A 89 -23.20 1.27 -12.43
C PRO A 89 -23.98 1.95 -13.57
N SER A 90 -24.19 3.26 -13.51
CA SER A 90 -24.79 4.06 -14.58
C SER A 90 -23.86 4.31 -15.78
N GLY A 91 -22.58 3.95 -15.69
CA GLY A 91 -21.53 4.31 -16.64
C GLY A 91 -20.89 5.69 -16.38
N LEU A 92 -21.41 6.47 -15.42
CA LEU A 92 -20.83 7.75 -15.04
C LEU A 92 -19.46 7.56 -14.37
N ALA A 93 -18.46 8.30 -14.81
CA ALA A 93 -17.15 8.37 -14.16
C ALA A 93 -17.11 9.56 -13.18
N ALA A 94 -17.14 9.27 -11.87
CA ALA A 94 -17.13 10.29 -10.82
C ALA A 94 -15.76 10.39 -10.13
N PRO A 95 -15.31 11.58 -9.69
CA PRO A 95 -14.09 11.72 -8.90
C PRO A 95 -14.11 10.89 -7.61
N MET A 96 -12.95 10.40 -7.20
CA MET A 96 -12.74 9.78 -5.90
C MET A 96 -11.51 10.41 -5.23
N PRO A 97 -11.56 10.86 -3.97
CA PRO A 97 -12.67 10.81 -3.00
C PRO A 97 -13.94 11.55 -3.43
N ILE A 98 -15.08 11.18 -2.84
CA ILE A 98 -16.36 11.87 -3.04
C ILE A 98 -16.19 13.35 -2.68
N ASN A 99 -16.51 14.20 -3.65
CA ASN A 99 -16.36 15.65 -3.57
C ASN A 99 -17.62 16.34 -4.14
N ARG A 100 -17.64 17.67 -4.19
CA ARG A 100 -18.81 18.41 -4.69
C ARG A 100 -19.15 18.10 -6.15
N THR A 101 -18.14 17.92 -7.01
CA THR A 101 -18.34 17.47 -8.40
C THR A 101 -19.05 16.12 -8.45
N THR A 102 -18.67 15.19 -7.57
CA THR A 102 -19.32 13.87 -7.44
C THR A 102 -20.80 14.03 -7.09
N LEU A 103 -21.11 14.81 -6.06
CA LEU A 103 -22.50 15.02 -5.61
C LEU A 103 -23.36 15.70 -6.70
N ASN A 104 -22.85 16.75 -7.33
CA ASN A 104 -23.56 17.46 -8.41
C ASN A 104 -23.85 16.52 -9.58
N SER A 105 -22.87 15.71 -9.99
CA SER A 105 -23.03 14.77 -11.11
C SER A 105 -23.98 13.60 -10.80
N HIS A 106 -23.90 13.03 -9.60
CA HIS A 106 -24.71 11.87 -9.21
C HIS A 106 -26.16 12.23 -8.92
N PHE A 107 -26.40 13.31 -8.17
CA PHE A 107 -27.74 13.72 -7.76
C PHE A 107 -28.42 14.70 -8.74
N GLY A 108 -27.72 15.16 -9.78
CA GLY A 108 -28.25 16.17 -10.71
C GLY A 108 -28.50 17.53 -10.06
N ILE A 109 -27.73 17.87 -9.01
CA ILE A 109 -27.84 19.12 -8.24
C ILE A 109 -26.72 20.11 -8.59
N LYS A 110 -26.83 21.35 -8.11
CA LYS A 110 -25.88 22.44 -8.35
C LYS A 110 -25.46 23.11 -7.04
N LEU A 111 -24.72 22.37 -6.22
CA LEU A 111 -24.06 22.93 -5.03
C LEU A 111 -22.90 23.83 -5.48
N VAL A 112 -22.78 25.03 -4.90
CA VAL A 112 -21.76 26.03 -5.30
C VAL A 112 -20.71 26.34 -4.23
N ASP A 113 -20.90 25.89 -2.99
CA ASP A 113 -19.99 26.12 -1.86
C ASP A 113 -20.00 24.93 -0.87
N GLU A 114 -19.14 25.00 0.14
CA GLU A 114 -19.03 24.01 1.22
C GLU A 114 -20.28 23.97 2.11
N GLU A 115 -20.91 25.12 2.36
CA GLU A 115 -22.09 25.24 3.22
C GLU A 115 -23.27 24.46 2.66
N GLN A 116 -23.57 24.65 1.38
CA GLN A 116 -24.60 23.92 0.65
C GLN A 116 -24.29 22.44 0.59
N MET A 117 -23.02 22.07 0.38
CA MET A 117 -22.61 20.67 0.39
C MET A 117 -22.84 20.02 1.76
N ARG A 118 -22.51 20.71 2.85
CA ARG A 118 -22.78 20.23 4.22
C ARG A 118 -24.27 20.14 4.49
N ALA A 119 -25.06 21.12 4.06
CA ALA A 119 -26.52 21.10 4.20
C ALA A 119 -27.13 19.92 3.44
N PHE A 120 -26.71 19.68 2.20
CA PHE A 120 -27.16 18.54 1.41
C PHE A 120 -26.73 17.20 2.02
N LEU A 121 -25.46 17.06 2.43
CA LEU A 121 -25.01 15.83 3.07
C LEU A 121 -25.78 15.52 4.36
N LYS A 122 -26.21 16.54 5.11
CA LYS A 122 -27.09 16.34 6.28
C LYS A 122 -28.45 15.75 5.91
N THR A 123 -28.98 15.98 4.71
CA THR A 123 -30.27 15.42 4.29
C THR A 123 -30.18 13.98 3.80
N VAL A 124 -28.98 13.51 3.40
CA VAL A 124 -28.78 12.15 2.88
C VAL A 124 -28.09 11.20 3.87
N ARG A 125 -27.30 11.72 4.81
CA ARG A 125 -26.59 10.92 5.81
C ARG A 125 -27.50 10.50 6.96
N GLU A 126 -27.15 9.41 7.63
CA GLU A 126 -27.86 8.95 8.83
C GLU A 126 -27.28 9.57 10.11
N PRO A 127 -28.10 10.03 11.06
CA PRO A 127 -27.62 10.62 12.32
C PRO A 127 -27.17 9.53 13.30
N ILE A 128 -26.06 8.85 13.01
CA ILE A 128 -25.48 7.80 13.86
C ILE A 128 -24.32 8.42 14.65
N GLU A 129 -24.54 8.68 15.94
CA GLU A 129 -23.56 9.32 16.82
C GLU A 129 -22.34 8.41 17.11
N SER A 130 -22.58 7.11 17.32
CA SER A 130 -21.56 6.12 17.65
C SER A 130 -21.63 4.92 16.71
N PRO A 131 -21.07 5.02 15.49
CA PRO A 131 -21.06 3.90 14.56
C PRO A 131 -20.36 2.68 15.14
N ALA A 132 -20.93 1.50 14.97
CA ALA A 132 -20.38 0.23 15.47
C ALA A 132 -19.42 -0.42 14.47
N ASN A 133 -19.57 -0.16 13.18
CA ASN A 133 -18.82 -0.82 12.10
C ASN A 133 -18.61 0.12 10.90
N ALA A 134 -17.90 -0.35 9.87
CA ALA A 134 -17.61 0.44 8.68
C ALA A 134 -18.87 0.87 7.92
N GLN A 135 -19.94 0.07 7.92
CA GLN A 135 -21.20 0.39 7.24
C GLN A 135 -21.86 1.61 7.89
N GLU A 136 -22.10 1.55 9.19
CA GLU A 136 -22.72 2.65 9.94
C GLU A 136 -21.88 3.93 9.88
N HIS A 137 -20.54 3.80 9.88
CA HIS A 137 -19.65 4.93 9.73
C HIS A 137 -19.78 5.59 8.36
N LEU A 138 -19.90 4.81 7.29
CA LEU A 138 -20.12 5.35 5.96
C LEU A 138 -21.53 5.92 5.81
N TYR A 139 -22.55 5.31 6.42
CA TYR A 139 -23.91 5.85 6.44
C TYR A 139 -23.97 7.19 7.17
N SER A 140 -23.22 7.37 8.25
CA SER A 140 -23.19 8.63 9.00
C SER A 140 -22.47 9.77 8.27
N ILE A 141 -21.65 9.44 7.27
CA ILE A 141 -20.86 10.39 6.50
C ILE A 141 -21.49 10.66 5.13
N TYR A 142 -21.87 9.61 4.41
CA TYR A 142 -22.26 9.63 3.00
C TYR A 142 -23.73 9.24 2.76
N GLY A 143 -24.40 8.61 3.74
CA GLY A 143 -25.71 8.01 3.54
C GLY A 143 -25.67 6.69 2.76
N ARG A 144 -26.80 5.99 2.70
CA ARG A 144 -26.86 4.62 2.14
C ARG A 144 -26.51 4.53 0.67
N ASP A 145 -27.00 5.48 -0.12
CA ASP A 145 -26.86 5.47 -1.58
C ASP A 145 -25.39 5.57 -2.01
N LEU A 146 -24.72 6.66 -1.62
CA LEU A 146 -23.29 6.85 -1.88
C LEU A 146 -22.43 5.73 -1.26
N THR A 147 -22.81 5.23 -0.09
CA THR A 147 -22.12 4.09 0.54
C THR A 147 -22.19 2.85 -0.34
N GLY A 148 -23.38 2.49 -0.84
CA GLY A 148 -23.55 1.34 -1.74
C GLY A 148 -22.81 1.51 -3.07
N LEU A 149 -22.81 2.72 -3.62
CA LEU A 149 -22.21 3.04 -4.92
C LEU A 149 -20.67 3.07 -4.90
N PHE A 150 -20.06 3.68 -3.89
CA PHE A 150 -18.62 3.93 -3.86
C PHE A 150 -17.86 2.94 -2.99
N PHE A 151 -18.52 2.31 -2.02
CA PHE A 151 -17.85 1.49 -1.01
C PHE A 151 -18.38 0.06 -0.94
N GLY A 152 -19.70 -0.18 -0.93
CA GLY A 152 -20.26 -1.52 -0.68
C GLY A 152 -19.75 -2.58 -1.64
N ARG A 153 -20.06 -2.43 -2.94
CA ARG A 153 -19.64 -3.39 -3.99
C ARG A 153 -18.11 -3.48 -4.12
N TYR A 154 -17.45 -2.33 -4.08
CA TYR A 154 -15.99 -2.26 -4.17
C TYR A 154 -15.32 -2.99 -2.99
N THR A 155 -15.81 -2.78 -1.78
CA THR A 155 -15.31 -3.41 -0.55
C THR A 155 -15.52 -4.92 -0.60
N LYS A 156 -16.71 -5.38 -0.98
CA LYS A 156 -16.98 -6.81 -1.14
C LYS A 156 -16.03 -7.46 -2.13
N LYS A 157 -15.81 -6.83 -3.28
CA LYS A 157 -14.86 -7.29 -4.31
C LYS A 157 -13.42 -7.32 -3.78
N MET A 158 -12.95 -6.21 -3.21
CA MET A 158 -11.58 -6.04 -2.73
C MET A 158 -11.24 -6.99 -1.57
N TRP A 159 -12.15 -7.19 -0.64
CA TRP A 159 -11.88 -7.84 0.65
C TRP A 159 -12.59 -9.17 0.87
N ASN A 160 -13.54 -9.53 0.01
CA ASN A 160 -14.46 -10.65 0.23
C ASN A 160 -15.18 -10.61 1.59
N LEU A 161 -15.48 -9.39 2.07
CA LEU A 161 -16.14 -9.10 3.33
C LEU A 161 -17.20 -8.03 3.10
N GLU A 162 -18.31 -8.10 3.84
CA GLU A 162 -19.32 -7.05 3.82
C GLU A 162 -18.90 -5.90 4.74
N LEU A 163 -19.41 -4.69 4.48
CA LEU A 163 -19.14 -3.51 5.31
C LEU A 163 -19.48 -3.70 6.81
N PRO A 164 -20.58 -4.37 7.22
CA PRO A 164 -20.85 -4.60 8.64
C PRO A 164 -19.83 -5.52 9.34
N ASP A 165 -19.12 -6.36 8.59
CA ASP A 165 -18.08 -7.25 9.13
C ASP A 165 -16.72 -6.55 9.29
N MET A 166 -16.63 -5.29 8.91
CA MET A 166 -15.39 -4.52 8.93
C MET A 166 -15.34 -3.49 10.07
N PRO A 167 -14.17 -3.33 10.71
CA PRO A 167 -13.97 -2.25 11.66
C PRO A 167 -13.83 -0.90 10.93
N ILE A 168 -14.27 0.17 11.58
CA ILE A 168 -14.23 1.56 11.07
C ILE A 168 -12.86 1.94 10.52
N SER A 169 -11.78 1.47 11.17
CA SER A 169 -10.39 1.76 10.76
C SER A 169 -10.06 1.40 9.30
N VAL A 170 -10.82 0.51 8.65
CA VAL A 170 -10.61 0.14 7.23
C VAL A 170 -11.09 1.25 6.28
N VAL A 171 -12.15 1.98 6.65
CA VAL A 171 -12.81 2.99 5.81
C VAL A 171 -12.53 4.42 6.24
N ALA A 172 -12.11 4.64 7.49
CA ALA A 172 -11.85 5.97 8.07
C ALA A 172 -10.82 6.82 7.31
N ARG A 173 -10.00 6.19 6.45
CA ARG A 173 -8.99 6.86 5.62
C ARG A 173 -9.53 7.61 4.40
N LEU A 174 -10.83 7.49 4.10
CA LEU A 174 -11.46 8.08 2.91
C LEU A 174 -12.35 9.28 3.31
N PRO A 175 -11.80 10.51 3.41
CA PRO A 175 -12.55 11.67 3.85
C PRO A 175 -13.53 12.17 2.79
N VAL A 176 -14.63 12.80 3.23
CA VAL A 176 -15.43 13.67 2.37
C VAL A 176 -14.59 14.89 2.03
N ARG A 177 -14.49 15.22 0.74
CA ARG A 177 -13.91 16.48 0.30
C ARG A 177 -15.01 17.52 0.14
N TYR A 178 -15.10 18.48 1.06
CA TYR A 178 -16.07 19.58 0.96
C TYR A 178 -15.69 20.66 -0.08
N SER A 179 -15.05 20.25 -1.18
CA SER A 179 -14.55 21.10 -2.26
C SER A 179 -14.70 20.38 -3.62
N ASP A 180 -14.21 20.98 -4.69
CA ASP A 180 -14.09 20.32 -6.01
C ASP A 180 -12.73 19.62 -6.21
N ASP A 181 -11.89 19.55 -5.17
CA ASP A 181 -10.55 18.98 -5.30
C ASP A 181 -10.63 17.50 -5.73
N PRO A 182 -10.11 17.11 -6.91
CA PRO A 182 -10.21 15.76 -7.43
C PRO A 182 -9.03 14.87 -7.02
N HIS A 183 -8.06 15.39 -6.26
CA HIS A 183 -6.85 14.64 -5.92
C HIS A 183 -7.14 13.56 -4.87
N TYR A 184 -6.41 12.46 -4.92
CA TYR A 184 -6.69 11.32 -4.06
C TYR A 184 -6.17 11.54 -2.62
N PHE A 185 -4.93 12.03 -2.50
CA PHE A 185 -4.26 12.26 -1.21
C PHE A 185 -4.36 13.72 -0.74
N ASN A 186 -4.33 13.91 0.58
CA ASN A 186 -4.28 15.24 1.23
C ASN A 186 -2.87 15.61 1.72
N ASP A 187 -1.91 14.72 1.56
CA ASP A 187 -0.54 14.94 2.01
C ASP A 187 0.13 16.13 1.31
N LYS A 188 0.98 16.82 2.07
CA LYS A 188 1.73 18.00 1.60
C LYS A 188 2.68 17.67 0.45
N TYR A 189 3.40 16.55 0.56
CA TYR A 189 4.38 16.11 -0.42
C TYR A 189 3.78 14.95 -1.21
N GLN A 190 3.59 15.15 -2.52
CA GLN A 190 3.10 14.13 -3.46
C GLN A 190 3.98 14.19 -4.71
N MET A 191 4.70 13.10 -4.96
CA MET A 191 5.79 13.07 -5.92
C MET A 191 6.14 11.63 -6.27
N MET A 192 6.79 11.43 -7.41
CA MET A 192 7.29 10.13 -7.85
C MET A 192 8.82 10.18 -7.98
N PRO A 193 9.55 9.08 -7.71
CA PRO A 193 10.99 9.04 -7.97
C PRO A 193 11.23 9.27 -9.47
N ALA A 194 12.12 10.20 -9.82
CA ALA A 194 12.32 10.63 -11.22
C ALA A 194 12.77 9.49 -12.13
N ASN A 195 13.61 8.59 -11.60
CA ASN A 195 14.08 7.39 -12.28
C ASN A 195 13.39 6.12 -11.75
N GLY A 196 12.21 6.30 -11.14
CA GLY A 196 11.37 5.30 -10.50
C GLY A 196 12.00 4.56 -9.30
N TYR A 197 11.26 3.59 -8.77
CA TYR A 197 11.54 2.98 -7.48
C TYR A 197 12.76 2.06 -7.52
N LEU A 198 12.92 1.23 -8.56
CA LEU A 198 14.05 0.33 -8.70
C LEU A 198 15.38 1.11 -8.56
N ALA A 199 15.52 2.22 -9.28
CA ALA A 199 16.72 3.07 -9.20
C ALA A 199 16.93 3.70 -7.81
N LEU A 200 15.83 4.06 -7.11
CA LEU A 200 15.90 4.52 -5.72
C LEU A 200 16.45 3.40 -4.82
N PHE A 201 15.96 2.17 -4.98
CA PHE A 201 16.39 1.03 -4.18
C PHE A 201 17.83 0.60 -4.50
N GLU A 202 18.26 0.64 -5.76
CA GLU A 202 19.65 0.42 -6.16
C GLU A 202 20.58 1.39 -5.42
N LYS A 203 20.27 2.70 -5.47
CA LYS A 203 21.01 3.72 -4.72
C LYS A 203 20.92 3.52 -3.21
N MET A 204 19.80 3.02 -2.69
CA MET A 204 19.64 2.75 -1.24
C MET A 204 20.46 1.54 -0.78
N LEU A 205 20.74 0.57 -1.64
CA LEU A 205 21.50 -0.64 -1.32
C LEU A 205 22.98 -0.56 -1.74
N ASP A 206 23.37 0.42 -2.56
CA ASP A 206 24.75 0.67 -2.96
C ASP A 206 25.61 1.18 -1.79
N HIS A 207 26.24 0.25 -1.06
CA HIS A 207 27.13 0.54 0.05
C HIS A 207 28.11 -0.63 0.26
N GLU A 208 29.37 -0.33 0.57
CA GLU A 208 30.43 -1.35 0.75
C GLU A 208 30.12 -2.40 1.85
N ASN A 209 29.32 -2.02 2.84
CA ASN A 209 28.90 -2.91 3.94
C ASN A 209 27.55 -3.61 3.71
N ILE A 210 26.96 -3.51 2.51
CA ILE A 210 25.71 -4.19 2.13
C ILE A 210 26.01 -5.19 1.03
N GLU A 211 25.64 -6.44 1.28
CA GLU A 211 25.62 -7.52 0.29
C GLU A 211 24.16 -7.87 -0.04
N VAL A 212 23.80 -7.89 -1.32
CA VAL A 212 22.44 -8.22 -1.78
C VAL A 212 22.44 -9.62 -2.39
N GLN A 213 21.58 -10.51 -1.92
CA GLN A 213 21.39 -11.85 -2.47
C GLN A 213 19.92 -12.06 -2.87
N LEU A 214 19.68 -12.19 -4.16
CA LEU A 214 18.34 -12.40 -4.73
C LEU A 214 18.10 -13.88 -4.99
N ASN A 215 16.85 -14.26 -5.29
CA ASN A 215 16.43 -15.67 -5.43
C ASN A 215 16.83 -16.54 -4.22
N THR A 216 16.91 -15.92 -3.04
CA THR A 216 17.41 -16.54 -1.81
C THR A 216 16.30 -16.52 -0.77
N PRO A 217 15.51 -17.60 -0.65
CA PRO A 217 14.51 -17.70 0.41
C PRO A 217 15.20 -17.78 1.78
N PHE A 218 14.53 -17.26 2.80
CA PHE A 218 15.02 -17.38 4.18
C PHE A 218 14.88 -18.81 4.68
N ASP A 219 15.96 -19.32 5.28
CA ASP A 219 15.98 -20.58 6.02
C ASP A 219 16.33 -20.29 7.49
N LYS A 220 15.62 -20.94 8.44
CA LYS A 220 15.82 -20.72 9.88
C LYS A 220 17.24 -21.04 10.35
N GLY A 221 17.94 -21.96 9.68
CA GLY A 221 19.34 -22.30 9.95
C GLY A 221 20.30 -21.13 9.73
N MET A 222 19.95 -20.18 8.85
CA MET A 222 20.73 -18.97 8.62
C MET A 222 20.87 -18.12 9.88
N GLU A 223 19.92 -18.20 10.84
CA GLU A 223 19.94 -17.40 12.06
C GLU A 223 21.25 -17.56 12.86
N ALA A 224 21.86 -18.74 12.82
CA ALA A 224 23.07 -19.04 13.57
C ALA A 224 24.32 -18.28 13.07
N ASP A 225 24.32 -17.85 11.81
CA ASP A 225 25.47 -17.19 11.17
C ASP A 225 25.51 -15.67 11.39
N TYR A 226 24.45 -15.11 11.97
CA TYR A 226 24.26 -13.68 12.14
C TYR A 226 24.03 -13.31 13.60
N SER A 227 24.53 -12.14 13.99
CA SER A 227 24.35 -11.63 15.35
C SER A 227 22.91 -11.16 15.62
N HIS A 228 22.21 -10.70 14.58
CA HIS A 228 20.81 -10.32 14.65
C HIS A 228 20.15 -10.45 13.27
N VAL A 229 18.85 -10.75 13.25
CA VAL A 229 18.04 -10.88 12.04
C VAL A 229 16.88 -9.88 12.06
N PHE A 230 16.78 -9.05 11.03
CA PHE A 230 15.59 -8.22 10.77
C PHE A 230 14.73 -8.92 9.73
N ASN A 231 13.60 -9.47 10.15
CA ASN A 231 12.81 -10.38 9.33
C ASN A 231 11.50 -9.75 8.85
N SER A 232 11.35 -9.54 7.54
CA SER A 232 10.09 -9.05 6.96
C SER A 232 9.14 -10.14 6.46
N MET A 233 9.50 -11.42 6.61
CA MET A 233 8.63 -12.53 6.25
C MET A 233 7.32 -12.51 7.06
N PRO A 234 6.24 -13.14 6.56
CA PRO A 234 5.02 -13.32 7.32
C PRO A 234 5.31 -14.03 8.65
N ILE A 235 4.92 -13.40 9.76
CA ILE A 235 5.27 -13.87 11.11
C ILE A 235 4.64 -15.23 11.43
N ASP A 236 3.44 -15.48 10.92
CA ASP A 236 2.75 -16.78 11.00
C ASP A 236 3.54 -17.88 10.31
N GLU A 237 4.05 -17.60 9.11
CA GLU A 237 4.87 -18.55 8.33
C GLU A 237 6.19 -18.87 9.05
N TYR A 238 6.82 -17.87 9.70
CA TYR A 238 8.01 -18.10 10.51
C TYR A 238 7.75 -19.07 11.67
N PHE A 239 6.61 -18.95 12.34
CA PHE A 239 6.22 -19.84 13.45
C PHE A 239 5.41 -21.06 12.97
N ASP A 240 5.66 -21.52 11.73
CA ASP A 240 5.07 -22.73 11.15
C ASP A 240 3.54 -22.79 11.25
N ASN A 241 2.89 -21.62 11.27
CA ASN A 241 1.46 -21.43 11.46
C ASN A 241 0.90 -22.08 12.74
N GLU A 242 1.66 -22.11 13.85
CA GLU A 242 1.26 -22.77 15.12
C GLU A 242 -0.12 -22.33 15.66
N PHE A 243 -0.49 -21.05 15.48
CA PHE A 243 -1.81 -20.52 15.87
C PHE A 243 -2.80 -20.42 14.70
N GLY A 244 -2.47 -21.04 13.56
CA GLY A 244 -3.13 -20.91 12.26
C GLY A 244 -2.57 -19.73 11.43
N PRO A 245 -2.83 -19.71 10.11
CA PRO A 245 -2.33 -18.66 9.23
C PRO A 245 -3.01 -17.31 9.53
N LEU A 246 -2.29 -16.21 9.33
CA LEU A 246 -2.86 -14.87 9.37
C LEU A 246 -3.53 -14.54 8.03
N PRO A 247 -4.74 -13.98 8.03
CA PRO A 247 -5.50 -13.78 6.79
C PRO A 247 -4.99 -12.56 6.03
N TYR A 248 -4.74 -12.72 4.74
CA TYR A 248 -4.37 -11.63 3.84
C TYR A 248 -5.28 -11.57 2.62
N ARG A 249 -5.47 -10.37 2.07
CA ARG A 249 -5.89 -10.22 0.69
C ARG A 249 -4.68 -10.16 -0.22
N SER A 250 -4.90 -10.67 -1.43
CA SER A 250 -3.97 -10.60 -2.53
C SER A 250 -4.59 -9.95 -3.77
N ILE A 251 -3.76 -9.67 -4.76
CA ILE A 251 -4.16 -9.14 -6.05
C ILE A 251 -3.40 -9.87 -7.15
N LYS A 252 -4.14 -10.37 -8.14
CA LYS A 252 -3.58 -10.80 -9.43
C LYS A 252 -3.55 -9.58 -10.34
N PHE A 253 -2.38 -9.32 -10.92
CA PHE A 253 -2.18 -8.21 -11.84
C PHE A 253 -2.18 -8.73 -13.27
N GLU A 254 -3.09 -8.19 -14.07
CA GLU A 254 -3.17 -8.49 -15.49
C GLU A 254 -2.63 -7.30 -16.28
N HIS A 255 -1.40 -7.43 -16.77
CA HIS A 255 -0.74 -6.42 -17.59
C HIS A 255 -1.10 -6.61 -19.06
N ARG A 256 -1.56 -5.54 -19.72
CA ARG A 256 -1.90 -5.52 -21.14
C ARG A 256 -1.10 -4.41 -21.83
N PHE A 257 -0.51 -4.74 -22.97
CA PHE A 257 0.51 -3.90 -23.63
C PHE A 257 0.08 -3.28 -24.96
N ASP A 258 -1.18 -3.50 -25.36
CA ASP A 258 -1.78 -2.93 -26.57
C ASP A 258 -3.24 -2.46 -26.34
N GLU A 259 -3.58 -2.04 -25.12
CA GLU A 259 -4.96 -1.65 -24.79
C GLU A 259 -5.12 -0.13 -24.63
N PRO A 260 -6.01 0.51 -25.44
CA PRO A 260 -6.26 1.95 -25.41
C PRO A 260 -6.74 2.45 -24.04
N PHE A 261 -6.61 3.76 -23.89
CA PHE A 261 -6.97 4.49 -22.70
C PHE A 261 -8.29 5.25 -22.90
N ASP A 262 -9.18 5.15 -21.92
CA ASP A 262 -10.58 5.59 -22.04
C ASP A 262 -10.93 6.80 -21.16
N TYR A 263 -10.01 7.29 -20.32
CA TYR A 263 -10.30 8.33 -19.33
C TYR A 263 -9.29 9.49 -19.44
N ASP A 264 -9.16 10.35 -18.43
CA ASP A 264 -8.09 11.36 -18.33
C ASP A 264 -7.33 11.23 -16.99
N VAL A 265 -7.62 10.15 -16.25
CA VAL A 265 -7.02 9.85 -14.95
C VAL A 265 -6.18 8.57 -15.00
N PRO A 266 -5.07 8.53 -14.25
CA PRO A 266 -4.15 7.39 -14.22
C PRO A 266 -4.77 6.10 -13.66
N THR A 267 -5.77 6.22 -12.79
CA THR A 267 -6.43 5.07 -12.17
C THR A 267 -7.95 5.23 -12.20
N VAL A 268 -8.62 4.14 -12.54
CA VAL A 268 -10.07 4.02 -12.57
C VAL A 268 -10.49 2.85 -11.70
N ASN A 269 -11.41 3.09 -10.77
CA ASN A 269 -12.03 2.06 -9.94
C ASN A 269 -13.33 1.58 -10.59
N PHE A 270 -13.55 0.27 -10.63
CA PHE A 270 -14.81 -0.34 -11.04
C PHE A 270 -15.66 -0.63 -9.80
N THR A 271 -16.81 0.06 -9.67
CA THR A 271 -17.72 -0.15 -8.54
C THR A 271 -18.89 -1.09 -8.86
N ASP A 272 -18.78 -1.83 -9.96
CA ASP A 272 -19.66 -2.92 -10.34
C ASP A 272 -19.37 -4.23 -9.56
N THR A 273 -20.02 -5.32 -9.98
CA THR A 273 -19.81 -6.69 -9.48
C THR A 273 -18.84 -7.51 -10.35
N GLY A 274 -18.14 -6.88 -11.30
CA GLY A 274 -17.15 -7.54 -12.14
C GLY A 274 -15.90 -7.97 -11.37
N LYS A 275 -15.02 -8.73 -12.01
CA LYS A 275 -13.84 -9.31 -11.35
C LYS A 275 -12.77 -8.28 -10.96
N TYR A 276 -12.60 -7.21 -11.74
CA TYR A 276 -11.55 -6.23 -11.50
C TYR A 276 -12.00 -5.14 -10.52
N THR A 277 -11.12 -4.73 -9.62
CA THR A 277 -11.31 -3.54 -8.78
C THR A 277 -10.86 -2.28 -9.49
N ARG A 278 -9.76 -2.36 -10.27
CA ARG A 278 -9.12 -1.18 -10.86
C ARG A 278 -8.50 -1.45 -12.22
N LYS A 279 -8.41 -0.38 -13.02
CA LYS A 279 -7.55 -0.24 -14.20
C LYS A 279 -6.57 0.90 -13.95
N THR A 280 -5.29 0.65 -14.19
CA THR A 280 -4.20 1.64 -14.13
C THR A 280 -3.64 1.85 -15.53
N THR A 281 -3.45 3.10 -15.94
CA THR A 281 -2.86 3.48 -17.24
C THR A 281 -1.50 4.10 -17.01
N TRP A 282 -0.43 3.38 -17.36
CA TRP A 282 0.94 3.76 -16.99
C TRP A 282 1.44 4.99 -17.72
N ALA A 283 0.99 5.25 -18.93
CA ALA A 283 1.37 6.45 -19.68
C ALA A 283 0.98 7.78 -18.98
N LEU A 284 0.04 7.73 -18.03
CA LEU A 284 -0.35 8.89 -17.21
C LEU A 284 0.42 9.01 -15.89
N TYR A 285 1.27 8.04 -15.57
CA TYR A 285 2.15 8.12 -14.40
C TYR A 285 3.48 8.79 -14.78
N PRO A 286 3.96 9.75 -13.97
CA PRO A 286 5.28 10.33 -14.20
C PRO A 286 6.37 9.26 -14.17
N GLY A 287 7.33 9.37 -15.08
CA GLY A 287 8.47 8.44 -15.18
C GLY A 287 8.14 7.07 -15.77
N CYS A 288 6.86 6.77 -16.06
CA CYS A 288 6.45 5.49 -16.63
C CYS A 288 6.58 5.42 -18.17
N GLY A 289 6.81 6.55 -18.83
CA GLY A 289 7.29 6.67 -20.23
C GLY A 289 6.74 5.64 -21.21
N GLY A 290 5.57 5.90 -21.82
CA GLY A 290 5.00 5.02 -22.84
C GLY A 290 3.96 5.75 -23.66
N GLU A 291 3.53 5.17 -24.79
CA GLU A 291 2.40 5.71 -25.55
C GLU A 291 1.12 5.69 -24.72
N VAL A 292 0.31 6.74 -24.86
CA VAL A 292 -0.98 6.87 -24.16
C VAL A 292 -1.85 5.66 -24.47
N GLY A 293 -2.20 4.90 -23.43
CA GLY A 293 -3.07 3.74 -23.58
C GLY A 293 -2.48 2.61 -24.44
N LYS A 294 -1.21 2.29 -24.30
CA LYS A 294 -0.75 0.95 -24.72
C LYS A 294 -0.51 0.05 -23.52
N HIS A 295 -0.06 0.60 -22.41
CA HIS A 295 0.23 -0.17 -21.22
C HIS A 295 -0.78 0.10 -20.09
N VAL A 296 -1.59 -0.90 -19.78
CA VAL A 296 -2.53 -0.86 -18.66
C VAL A 296 -2.36 -2.08 -17.75
N THR A 297 -2.73 -1.92 -16.47
CA THR A 297 -2.81 -3.04 -15.51
C THR A 297 -4.21 -3.09 -14.95
N TYR A 298 -4.80 -4.29 -14.95
CA TYR A 298 -6.01 -4.58 -14.20
C TYR A 298 -5.69 -5.29 -12.88
N GLU A 299 -6.41 -4.92 -11.82
CA GLU A 299 -6.29 -5.53 -10.50
C GLU A 299 -7.48 -6.47 -10.23
N GLU A 300 -7.22 -7.76 -10.04
CA GLU A 300 -8.20 -8.76 -9.62
C GLU A 300 -7.92 -9.21 -8.18
N PRO A 301 -8.70 -8.75 -7.18
CA PRO A 301 -8.45 -9.10 -5.79
C PRO A 301 -8.84 -10.56 -5.51
N CYS A 302 -8.02 -11.27 -4.74
CA CYS A 302 -8.22 -12.68 -4.41
C CYS A 302 -7.72 -13.00 -3.00
N SER A 303 -7.93 -14.24 -2.54
CA SER A 303 -7.24 -14.70 -1.34
C SER A 303 -5.75 -14.90 -1.66
N TYR A 304 -4.88 -14.77 -0.65
CA TYR A 304 -3.44 -15.00 -0.88
C TYR A 304 -3.15 -16.46 -1.27
N GLU A 305 -3.96 -17.40 -0.78
CA GLU A 305 -3.92 -18.82 -1.19
C GLU A 305 -4.13 -19.00 -2.70
N ASP A 306 -4.95 -18.16 -3.32
CA ASP A 306 -5.25 -18.23 -4.76
C ASP A 306 -4.14 -17.64 -5.64
N ASN A 307 -3.14 -16.99 -5.03
CA ASN A 307 -2.09 -16.23 -5.71
C ASN A 307 -0.70 -16.60 -5.17
N ASN A 308 -0.43 -17.91 -5.06
CA ASN A 308 0.86 -18.45 -4.63
C ASN A 308 1.35 -17.87 -3.29
N PHE A 309 0.41 -17.64 -2.36
CA PHE A 309 0.64 -17.08 -1.04
C PHE A 309 1.30 -15.68 -1.05
N GLU A 310 1.15 -14.91 -2.14
CA GLU A 310 1.55 -13.51 -2.19
C GLU A 310 0.62 -12.65 -1.33
N ARG A 311 1.18 -12.00 -0.32
CA ARG A 311 0.43 -11.27 0.71
C ARG A 311 0.56 -9.77 0.49
N TYR A 312 -0.57 -9.10 0.26
CA TYR A 312 -0.58 -7.65 0.01
C TYR A 312 -1.24 -6.86 1.13
N TYR A 313 -2.41 -7.29 1.63
CA TYR A 313 -3.15 -6.52 2.64
C TYR A 313 -3.55 -7.39 3.83
N PRO A 314 -3.10 -7.08 5.06
CA PRO A 314 -3.57 -7.80 6.24
C PRO A 314 -5.07 -7.54 6.45
N ILE A 315 -5.84 -8.59 6.72
CA ILE A 315 -7.28 -8.49 6.93
C ILE A 315 -7.57 -8.04 8.38
N LYS A 316 -8.53 -7.14 8.52
CA LYS A 316 -9.13 -6.77 9.81
C LYS A 316 -10.62 -7.07 9.77
N THR A 317 -11.11 -7.76 10.79
CA THR A 317 -12.53 -8.07 10.98
C THR A 317 -13.05 -7.35 12.22
N ILE A 318 -14.35 -7.09 12.25
CA ILE A 318 -14.99 -6.37 13.37
C ILE A 318 -14.84 -7.12 14.70
N ASP A 319 -14.86 -8.46 14.65
CA ASP A 319 -14.68 -9.31 15.83
C ASP A 319 -13.21 -9.39 16.30
N GLY A 320 -12.25 -8.81 15.55
CA GLY A 320 -10.84 -8.68 15.90
C GLY A 320 -10.05 -9.99 15.99
N TRP A 321 -10.55 -11.11 15.47
CA TRP A 321 -9.84 -12.39 15.58
C TRP A 321 -8.44 -12.38 14.93
N PRO A 322 -8.18 -11.74 13.76
CA PRO A 322 -6.86 -11.75 13.15
C PRO A 322 -5.84 -11.02 14.02
N GLN A 323 -6.26 -9.93 14.68
CA GLN A 323 -5.40 -9.15 15.57
C GLN A 323 -5.08 -9.93 16.85
N ARG A 324 -6.04 -10.67 17.42
CA ARG A 324 -5.77 -11.56 18.55
C ARG A 324 -4.76 -12.65 18.17
N ARG A 325 -4.90 -13.27 17.01
CA ARG A 325 -3.94 -14.26 16.50
C ARG A 325 -2.55 -13.66 16.30
N TYR A 326 -2.45 -12.49 15.67
CA TYR A 326 -1.19 -11.78 15.52
C TYR A 326 -0.52 -11.50 16.88
N LYS A 327 -1.29 -11.16 17.92
CA LYS A 327 -0.74 -10.93 19.26
C LYS A 327 -0.12 -12.17 19.89
N GLN A 328 -0.60 -13.37 19.55
CA GLN A 328 0.03 -14.63 19.97
C GLN A 328 1.40 -14.80 19.30
N TYR A 329 1.50 -14.55 17.99
CA TYR A 329 2.77 -14.57 17.27
C TYR A 329 3.73 -13.47 17.73
N GLU A 330 3.25 -12.25 17.97
CA GLU A 330 4.05 -11.14 18.51
C GLU A 330 4.66 -11.51 19.88
N ALA A 331 3.94 -12.29 20.71
CA ALA A 331 4.45 -12.77 21.99
C ALA A 331 5.57 -13.82 21.83
N LEU A 332 5.52 -14.66 20.80
CA LEU A 332 6.63 -15.57 20.46
C LEU A 332 7.84 -14.80 19.92
N ALA A 333 7.62 -13.85 19.01
CA ALA A 333 8.66 -12.99 18.47
C ALA A 333 9.43 -12.22 19.55
N LYS A 334 8.76 -11.74 20.59
CA LYS A 334 9.39 -11.05 21.74
C LYS A 334 10.36 -11.93 22.54
N LYS A 335 10.27 -13.26 22.43
CA LYS A 335 11.19 -14.20 23.11
C LYS A 335 12.46 -14.46 22.29
N LYS A 336 12.54 -13.98 21.04
CA LYS A 336 13.71 -14.13 20.18
C LYS A 336 14.63 -12.93 20.37
N GLU A 337 15.72 -13.12 21.13
CA GLU A 337 16.66 -12.05 21.47
C GLU A 337 17.43 -11.53 20.25
N ASN A 338 17.75 -12.42 19.30
CA ASN A 338 18.52 -12.14 18.09
C ASN A 338 17.65 -11.87 16.84
N MET A 339 16.35 -11.56 17.02
CA MET A 339 15.47 -11.31 15.89
C MET A 339 14.51 -10.14 16.12
N THR A 340 14.19 -9.41 15.06
CA THR A 340 13.15 -8.38 15.05
C THR A 340 12.30 -8.51 13.79
N PHE A 341 10.99 -8.68 13.97
CA PHE A 341 10.05 -8.68 12.84
C PHE A 341 9.74 -7.26 12.39
N ILE A 342 9.84 -7.04 11.08
CA ILE A 342 9.77 -5.72 10.44
C ILE A 342 8.79 -5.71 9.26
N GLY A 343 8.39 -4.52 8.84
CA GLY A 343 7.56 -4.34 7.65
C GLY A 343 6.14 -4.91 7.74
N ARG A 344 5.43 -4.84 6.61
CA ARG A 344 3.99 -5.16 6.52
C ARG A 344 3.67 -6.60 6.94
N CYS A 345 4.47 -7.58 6.48
CA CYS A 345 4.20 -8.99 6.73
C CYS A 345 4.71 -9.44 8.10
N GLY A 346 5.92 -9.05 8.49
CA GLY A 346 6.45 -9.36 9.82
C GLY A 346 5.66 -8.74 10.97
N GLN A 347 5.07 -7.56 10.77
CA GLN A 347 4.30 -6.86 11.82
C GLN A 347 2.78 -6.98 11.63
N TYR A 348 2.30 -7.62 10.57
CA TYR A 348 0.87 -7.71 10.23
C TYR A 348 0.15 -6.33 10.22
N VAL A 349 0.78 -5.31 9.63
CA VAL A 349 0.27 -3.93 9.59
C VAL A 349 0.14 -3.41 8.17
N TYR A 350 -0.99 -2.81 7.83
CA TYR A 350 -1.16 -2.08 6.58
C TYR A 350 -0.49 -0.71 6.67
N TYR A 351 0.73 -0.62 6.13
CA TYR A 351 1.46 0.64 5.96
C TYR A 351 1.45 1.18 4.54
N ASP A 352 1.37 2.50 4.41
CA ASP A 352 1.85 3.23 3.23
C ASP A 352 3.38 3.31 3.22
N MET A 353 3.98 3.64 2.08
CA MET A 353 5.44 3.65 1.90
C MET A 353 6.16 4.53 2.93
N HIS A 354 5.67 5.77 3.14
CA HIS A 354 6.26 6.69 4.10
C HIS A 354 6.18 6.18 5.55
N GLN A 355 5.12 5.44 5.90
CA GLN A 355 4.94 4.85 7.22
C GLN A 355 5.91 3.69 7.45
N VAL A 356 6.16 2.86 6.44
CA VAL A 356 7.19 1.80 6.51
C VAL A 356 8.57 2.42 6.71
N VAL A 357 8.90 3.47 5.97
CA VAL A 357 10.19 4.18 6.10
C VAL A 357 10.33 4.76 7.50
N ALA A 358 9.32 5.49 8.01
CA ALA A 358 9.35 6.07 9.34
C ALA A 358 9.50 5.01 10.46
N SER A 359 8.73 3.92 10.39
CA SER A 359 8.81 2.79 11.32
C SER A 359 10.21 2.16 11.30
N SER A 360 10.75 1.92 10.11
CA SER A 360 12.07 1.28 9.94
C SER A 360 13.20 2.17 10.45
N LEU A 361 13.19 3.47 10.15
CA LEU A 361 14.16 4.44 10.68
C LEU A 361 14.15 4.46 12.21
N THR A 362 12.96 4.46 12.80
CA THR A 362 12.79 4.51 14.26
C THR A 362 13.37 3.26 14.93
N ILE A 363 13.07 2.09 14.40
CA ILE A 363 13.54 0.82 14.96
C ILE A 363 15.05 0.65 14.72
N ALA A 364 15.55 0.96 13.52
CA ALA A 364 16.98 0.89 13.21
C ALA A 364 17.81 1.80 14.14
N LYS A 365 17.35 3.05 14.35
CA LYS A 365 18.00 3.97 15.28
C LYS A 365 18.10 3.40 16.70
N ARG A 366 16.99 2.87 17.24
CA ARG A 366 16.97 2.25 18.58
C ARG A 366 17.95 1.08 18.69
N PHE A 367 18.01 0.22 17.67
CA PHE A 367 18.93 -0.92 17.66
C PHE A 367 20.41 -0.48 17.62
N ILE A 368 20.74 0.54 16.82
CA ILE A 368 22.10 1.09 16.75
C ILE A 368 22.51 1.70 18.08
N GLU A 369 21.60 2.44 18.74
CA GLU A 369 21.83 3.07 20.04
C GLU A 369 22.01 2.01 21.15
N SER A 370 21.18 0.97 21.19
CA SER A 370 21.28 -0.10 22.20
C SER A 370 22.48 -1.05 22.00
N SER A 371 23.08 -1.04 20.81
CA SER A 371 24.28 -1.81 20.48
C SER A 371 25.58 -1.00 20.66
N THR A 372 25.48 0.20 21.26
CA THR A 372 26.60 1.01 21.73
C THR A 372 26.84 0.70 23.20
#